data_AF-A0A1Q4D777-F1
#
_entry.id   AF-A0A1Q4D777-F1
#
_cell.length_a   1.000
_cell.length_b   1.000
_cell.length_c   1.000
_cell.angle_alpha   90.00
_cell.angle_beta   90.00
_cell.angle_gamma   90.00
#
_symmetry.space_group_name_H-M   'P 1'
#
loop_
_entity.id
_entity.type
_entity.pdbx_description
1 polymer ?
#
loop_
_entity_poly.entity_id
_entity_poly.type
_entity_poly.pdbx_seq_one_letter_code
_entity_poly.pdbx_strand_id
1 'polypeptide(L)'
;MSKWIARFGAEGWAGLEDRSSRPHTIANRTVVEAAILALRAQVRRGAVYLAGELGLAASTVGRVLARHQVPHLSAIDPITGAEVRRRHSGIRYERPTRGICSTSMSRSWAGP
;
A
#
# COMPACT_ATOMS: atom_id res chain seq x y z
N MET A 1 42.17 -3.71 -7.63
CA MET A 1 42.19 -5.16 -7.30
C MET A 1 42.75 -5.38 -5.88
N SER A 2 42.16 -4.77 -4.83
CA SER A 2 42.77 -4.79 -3.48
C SER A 2 41.76 -5.00 -2.34
N LYS A 3 40.50 -4.57 -2.51
CA LYS A 3 39.44 -4.71 -1.50
C LYS A 3 39.22 -6.17 -1.03
N TRP A 4 39.25 -7.12 -1.96
CA TRP A 4 38.99 -8.53 -1.64
C TRP A 4 40.18 -9.24 -0.99
N ILE A 5 41.42 -8.90 -1.38
CA ILE A 5 42.65 -9.43 -0.77
C ILE A 5 42.79 -8.92 0.67
N ALA A 6 42.52 -7.62 0.90
CA ALA A 6 42.51 -7.05 2.24
C ALA A 6 41.43 -7.65 3.14
N ARG A 7 40.22 -7.89 2.61
CA ARG A 7 39.14 -8.57 3.34
C ARG A 7 39.48 -10.02 3.67
N PHE A 8 40.04 -10.77 2.72
CA PHE A 8 40.48 -12.15 2.98
C PHE A 8 41.57 -12.22 4.05
N GLY A 9 42.52 -11.28 4.04
CA GLY A 9 43.56 -11.19 5.06
C GLY A 9 43.02 -10.90 6.46
N ALA A 10 41.94 -10.13 6.59
CA ALA A 10 41.36 -9.74 7.88
C ALA A 10 40.29 -10.72 8.40
N GLU A 11 39.49 -11.30 7.52
CA GLU A 11 38.25 -12.02 7.87
C GLU A 11 38.25 -13.48 7.34
N GLY A 12 39.28 -13.89 6.60
CA GLY A 12 39.38 -15.23 6.01
C GLY A 12 38.24 -15.53 5.03
N TRP A 13 37.79 -16.79 5.02
CA TRP A 13 36.70 -17.24 4.14
C TRP A 13 35.35 -16.56 4.42
N ALA A 14 35.07 -16.18 5.67
CA ALA A 14 33.87 -15.41 6.04
C ALA A 14 33.85 -13.99 5.42
N GLY A 15 35.02 -13.47 5.04
CA GLY A 15 35.17 -12.20 4.34
C GLY A 15 34.75 -12.24 2.86
N LEU A 16 34.58 -13.43 2.28
CA LEU A 16 34.16 -13.61 0.88
C LEU A 16 32.66 -13.85 0.73
N GLU A 17 31.94 -14.04 1.84
CA GLU A 17 30.48 -14.18 1.80
C GLU A 17 29.83 -12.91 1.22
N ASP A 18 28.72 -13.12 0.51
CA ASP A 18 27.95 -12.04 -0.09
C ASP A 18 27.34 -11.18 1.02
N ARG A 19 27.84 -9.94 1.11
CA ARG A 19 27.28 -8.93 1.99
C ARG A 19 26.37 -8.06 1.15
N SER A 20 25.15 -7.89 1.63
CA SER A 20 24.21 -6.93 1.07
C SER A 20 24.91 -5.58 0.88
N SER A 21 25.10 -5.18 -0.38
CA SER A 21 25.64 -3.88 -0.76
C SER A 21 24.63 -2.74 -0.62
N ARG A 22 23.43 -3.07 -0.12
CA ARG A 22 22.33 -2.11 0.00
C ARG A 22 22.70 -1.04 1.03
N PRO A 23 22.56 0.25 0.69
CA PRO A 23 22.86 1.32 1.62
C PRO A 23 21.92 1.24 2.83
N HIS A 24 22.49 1.30 4.04
CA HIS A 24 21.71 1.32 5.29
C HIS A 24 20.89 2.60 5.45
N THR A 25 21.28 3.70 4.80
CA THR A 25 20.60 4.99 4.89
C THR A 25 20.54 5.66 3.52
N ILE A 26 19.36 6.21 3.19
CA ILE A 26 19.13 6.99 1.97
C ILE A 26 18.67 8.37 2.42
N ALA A 27 19.51 9.40 2.22
CA ALA A 27 19.25 10.75 2.73
C ALA A 27 17.90 11.32 2.27
N ASN A 28 17.51 11.09 1.02
CA ASN A 28 16.28 11.64 0.46
C ASN A 28 15.00 10.90 0.88
N ARG A 29 15.13 9.73 1.52
CA ARG A 29 13.96 8.94 1.90
C ARG A 29 13.18 9.59 3.03
N THR A 30 13.86 10.20 4.01
CA THR A 30 13.22 10.81 5.19
C THR A 30 12.50 12.10 4.85
N VAL A 31 13.12 12.97 4.03
CA VAL A 31 12.52 14.25 3.60
C VAL A 31 11.25 14.04 2.76
N VAL A 32 11.25 13.04 1.87
CA VAL A 32 10.08 12.70 1.06
C VAL A 32 8.97 12.11 1.94
N GLU A 33 9.30 11.24 2.89
CA GLU A 33 8.33 10.67 3.82
C GLU A 33 7.68 11.75 4.69
N ALA A 34 8.47 12.69 5.22
CA ALA A 34 7.97 13.80 6.04
C ALA A 34 7.02 14.71 5.27
N ALA A 35 7.34 15.04 4.01
CA ALA A 35 6.48 15.86 3.16
C ALA A 35 5.13 15.18 2.88
N ILE A 36 5.14 13.87 2.61
CA ILE A 36 3.91 13.08 2.41
C ILE A 36 3.03 13.11 3.66
N LEU A 37 3.62 12.91 4.85
CA LEU A 37 2.87 12.91 6.11
C LEU A 37 2.29 14.28 6.44
N ALA A 38 3.06 15.35 6.25
CA ALA A 38 2.60 16.72 6.46
C ALA A 38 1.41 17.06 5.56
N LEU A 39 1.52 16.76 4.25
CA LEU A 39 0.45 17.01 3.30
C LEU A 39 -0.80 16.15 3.59
N ARG A 40 -0.60 14.89 3.99
CA ARG A 40 -1.69 13.99 4.41
C ARG A 40 -2.46 14.56 5.60
N ALA A 41 -1.79 15.15 6.58
CA ALA A 41 -2.42 15.76 7.75
C ALA A 41 -3.21 17.02 7.40
N GLN A 42 -2.71 17.84 6.47
CA GLN A 42 -3.36 19.08 6.04
C GLN A 42 -4.61 18.81 5.18
N VAL A 43 -4.46 18.02 4.13
CA VAL A 43 -5.48 17.92 3.07
C VAL A 43 -6.42 16.73 3.27
N ARG A 44 -5.98 15.69 3.99
CA ARG A 44 -6.78 14.48 4.30
C ARG A 44 -7.43 13.85 3.04
N ARG A 45 -6.70 13.85 1.92
CA ARG A 45 -7.09 13.24 0.64
C ARG A 45 -6.28 11.99 0.31
N GLY A 46 -6.76 11.22 -0.66
CA GLY A 46 -6.22 9.91 -1.02
C GLY A 46 -4.81 9.97 -1.62
N ALA A 47 -4.14 8.82 -1.70
CA ALA A 47 -2.76 8.73 -2.16
C ALA A 47 -2.54 9.28 -3.59
N VAL A 48 -3.54 9.17 -4.47
CA VAL A 48 -3.48 9.71 -5.85
C VAL A 48 -3.43 11.23 -5.85
N TYR A 49 -4.20 11.88 -4.97
CA TYR A 49 -4.21 13.34 -4.87
C TYR A 49 -2.86 13.85 -4.32
N LEU A 50 -2.38 13.24 -3.23
CA LEU A 50 -1.10 13.59 -2.62
C LEU A 50 0.08 13.37 -3.59
N ALA A 51 -0.01 12.33 -4.42
CA ALA A 51 0.96 12.04 -5.47
C ALA A 51 1.01 13.15 -6.53
N GLY A 52 -0.15 13.66 -6.96
CA GLY A 52 -0.23 14.79 -7.89
C GLY A 52 0.40 16.06 -7.34
N GLU A 53 0.11 16.38 -6.07
CA GLU A 53 0.64 17.58 -5.40
C GLU A 53 2.17 17.52 -5.21
N LEU A 54 2.71 16.35 -4.87
CA LEU A 54 4.14 16.15 -4.60
C LEU A 54 4.95 15.76 -5.84
N GLY A 55 4.32 15.52 -6.98
CA GLY A 55 4.97 15.00 -8.18
C GLY A 55 5.55 13.59 -8.01
N LEU A 56 4.96 12.77 -7.13
CA LEU A 56 5.41 11.42 -6.81
C LEU A 56 4.48 10.36 -7.38
N ALA A 57 4.95 9.12 -7.50
CA ALA A 57 4.07 8.00 -7.83
C ALA A 57 3.11 7.68 -6.67
N ALA A 58 1.84 7.41 -6.98
CA ALA A 58 0.82 7.02 -5.98
C ALA A 58 1.20 5.75 -5.20
N SER A 59 1.93 4.83 -5.82
CA SER A 59 2.46 3.62 -5.16
C SER A 59 3.51 3.94 -4.10
N THR A 60 4.33 4.97 -4.31
CA THR A 60 5.32 5.46 -3.34
C THR A 60 4.61 6.07 -2.14
N VAL A 61 3.63 6.95 -2.39
CA VAL A 61 2.81 7.56 -1.33
C VAL A 61 2.10 6.49 -0.52
N GLY A 62 1.44 5.53 -1.17
CA GLY A 62 0.76 4.41 -0.50
C GLY A 62 1.71 3.58 0.37
N ARG A 63 2.90 3.25 -0.13
CA ARG A 63 3.93 2.51 0.65
C ARG A 63 4.44 3.30 1.85
N VAL A 64 4.60 4.62 1.71
CA VAL A 64 5.02 5.49 2.81
C VAL A 64 3.92 5.55 3.88
N LEU A 65 2.67 5.78 3.49
CA LEU A 65 1.54 5.78 4.42
C LEU A 65 1.40 4.45 5.16
N ALA A 66 1.55 3.32 4.45
CA ALA A 66 1.52 1.98 5.06
C ALA A 66 2.68 1.76 6.03
N ARG A 67 3.90 2.22 5.70
CA ARG A 67 5.08 2.11 6.58
C ARG A 67 4.92 2.90 7.87
N HIS A 68 4.33 4.09 7.78
CA HIS A 68 4.03 4.96 8.92
C HIS A 68 2.69 4.66 9.59
N GLN A 69 2.04 3.55 9.23
CA GLN A 69 0.78 3.09 9.83
C GLN A 69 -0.34 4.16 9.79
N VAL A 70 -0.33 5.01 8.77
CA VAL A 70 -1.35 6.05 8.63
C VAL A 70 -2.67 5.39 8.22
N PRO A 71 -3.78 5.64 8.96
CA PRO A 71 -5.04 5.01 8.67
C PRO A 71 -5.57 5.37 7.28
N HIS A 72 -6.31 4.42 6.68
CA HIS A 72 -7.05 4.66 5.45
C HIS A 72 -8.09 5.76 5.65
N LEU A 73 -8.45 6.47 4.57
CA LEU A 73 -9.47 7.52 4.64
C LEU A 73 -10.82 7.01 5.17
N SER A 74 -11.16 5.75 4.88
CA SER A 74 -12.37 5.10 5.40
C SER A 74 -12.37 4.91 6.91
N ALA A 75 -11.20 4.98 7.55
CA ALA A 75 -10.99 4.86 8.98
C ALA A 75 -10.62 6.20 9.62
N ILE A 76 -10.66 7.33 8.88
CA ILE A 76 -10.37 8.66 9.40
C ILE A 76 -11.67 9.47 9.39
N ASP A 77 -11.94 10.16 10.49
CA ASP A 77 -13.03 11.13 10.53
C ASP A 77 -12.69 12.35 9.67
N PRO A 78 -13.52 12.74 8.69
CA PRO A 78 -13.21 13.83 7.78
C PRO A 78 -13.15 15.21 8.46
N ILE A 79 -13.75 15.37 9.65
CA ILE A 79 -13.80 16.64 10.38
C ILE A 79 -12.65 16.70 11.39
N THR A 80 -12.48 15.67 12.22
CA THR A 80 -11.53 15.64 13.33
C THR A 80 -10.18 15.01 12.97
N GLY A 81 -10.09 14.23 11.88
CA GLY A 81 -8.85 13.55 11.48
C GLY A 81 -8.45 12.39 12.41
N ALA A 82 -9.26 12.10 13.42
CA ALA A 82 -9.04 10.99 14.35
C ALA A 82 -9.34 9.66 13.67
N GLU A 83 -8.67 8.60 14.14
CA GLU A 83 -8.98 7.25 13.71
C GLU A 83 -10.37 6.85 14.24
N VAL A 84 -11.31 6.66 13.31
CA VAL A 84 -12.64 6.14 13.61
C VAL A 84 -12.54 4.63 13.67
N ARG A 85 -12.54 4.08 14.89
CA ARG A 85 -12.75 2.65 15.10
C ARG A 85 -14.19 2.28 14.70
N ARG A 86 -14.42 1.98 13.43
CA ARG A 86 -15.72 1.49 12.98
C ARG A 86 -15.92 0.10 13.56
N ARG A 87 -16.84 -0.05 14.53
CA ARG A 87 -17.33 -1.39 14.89
C ARG A 87 -17.94 -2.01 13.66
N HIS A 88 -17.47 -3.20 13.28
CA HIS A 88 -18.17 -4.00 12.29
C HIS A 88 -19.58 -4.26 12.86
N SER A 89 -20.61 -3.70 12.24
CA SER A 89 -21.98 -4.12 12.53
C SER A 89 -21.99 -5.61 12.22
N GLY A 90 -22.17 -6.49 13.20
CA GLY A 90 -22.20 -7.95 13.01
C GLY A 90 -23.31 -8.45 12.07
N ILE A 91 -23.96 -7.54 11.35
CA ILE A 91 -24.92 -7.77 10.29
C ILE A 91 -24.17 -8.38 9.11
N ARG A 92 -24.14 -9.71 9.10
CA ARG A 92 -23.77 -10.48 7.93
C ARG A 92 -24.88 -10.36 6.91
N TYR A 93 -24.56 -9.96 5.68
CA TYR A 93 -25.50 -10.02 4.58
C TYR A 93 -25.73 -11.50 4.23
N GLU A 94 -26.73 -12.11 4.87
CA GLU A 94 -27.25 -13.41 4.48
C GLU A 94 -28.27 -13.20 3.38
N ARG A 95 -27.90 -13.58 2.16
CA ARG A 95 -28.85 -13.67 1.05
C ARG A 95 -29.52 -15.04 1.16
N PRO A 96 -30.84 -15.11 1.46
CA PRO A 96 -31.51 -16.38 1.72
C PRO A 96 -31.51 -17.32 0.50
N THR A 97 -31.31 -16.79 -0.70
CA THR A 97 -31.21 -17.57 -1.94
C THR A 97 -30.08 -17.05 -2.83
N ARG A 98 -29.23 -17.97 -3.31
CA ARG A 98 -28.42 -17.71 -4.52
C ARG A 98 -29.41 -17.57 -5.66
N GLY A 99 -29.45 -16.40 -6.30
CA GLY A 99 -30.30 -16.21 -7.47
C GLY A 99 -29.92 -17.25 -8.51
N ILE A 100 -30.83 -18.17 -8.81
CA ILE A 100 -30.68 -19.08 -9.92
C ILE A 100 -30.94 -18.21 -11.16
N CYS A 101 -29.94 -18.04 -12.02
CA CYS A 101 -30.18 -17.51 -13.37
C CYS A 101 -30.95 -18.56 -14.16
N SER A 102 -32.28 -18.62 -13.99
CA SER A 102 -33.14 -19.37 -14.91
C SER A 102 -33.32 -18.53 -16.16
N THR A 103 -32.40 -18.68 -17.13
CA THR A 103 -32.67 -18.31 -18.51
C THR A 103 -33.65 -19.34 -19.08
N SER A 104 -34.96 -19.17 -18.85
CA SER A 104 -35.97 -19.89 -19.61
C SER A 104 -36.12 -19.20 -20.96
N MET A 105 -35.23 -19.52 -21.90
CA MET A 105 -35.36 -19.12 -23.28
C MET A 105 -36.27 -20.13 -23.97
N SER A 106 -37.58 -19.99 -23.81
CA SER A 106 -38.57 -20.74 -24.59
C SER A 106 -38.51 -20.26 -26.05
N ARG A 107 -37.68 -20.90 -26.87
CA ARG A 107 -37.83 -20.83 -28.34
C ARG A 107 -38.98 -21.76 -28.72
N SER A 108 -40.17 -21.20 -28.87
CA SER A 108 -41.23 -21.83 -29.66
C SER A 108 -41.09 -21.33 -31.10
N TRP A 109 -40.44 -22.10 -31.96
CA TRP A 109 -40.52 -21.94 -33.41
C TRP A 109 -41.24 -23.16 -33.96
N ALA A 110 -42.54 -23.02 -34.27
CA ALA A 110 -43.25 -23.89 -35.20
C ALA A 110 -44.56 -23.23 -35.65
N GLY A 111 -44.62 -22.87 -36.93
CA GLY A 111 -45.84 -22.78 -37.72
C GLY A 111 -46.09 -21.45 -38.45
N PRO A 112 -46.86 -21.45 -39.54
CA PRO A 112 -47.36 -22.58 -40.36
C PRO A 112 -46.51 -22.90 -41.59
#